data_AF-A0A714JYG7-F1
#
_entry.id   AF-A0A714JYG7-F1
#
_cell.length_a   1.000
_cell.length_b   1.000
_cell.length_c   1.000
_cell.angle_alpha   90.00
_cell.angle_beta   90.00
_cell.angle_gamma   90.00
#
_symmetry.space_group_name_H-M   'P 1'
#
loop_
_entity.id
_entity.type
_entity.pdbx_description
1 polymer ?
#
loop_
_entity_poly.entity_id
_entity_poly.type
_entity_poly.pdbx_seq_one_letter_code
_entity_poly.pdbx_strand_id
1 'polypeptide(L)'
;MRKHTPIIKWAGGKTKLMPFLSKHFPHDKSRRWVEPFIGGGAVFLNMFATEALLADSNPDLINLYRNIQRNKPAFIREVQLLAERHFEEEDYYVLRNTF
;
A
#
# COMPACT_ATOMS: atom_id res chain seq x y z
N MET A 1 18.82 -6.17 3.37
CA MET A 1 17.43 -6.04 3.84
C MET A 1 16.51 -6.41 2.68
N ARG A 2 15.51 -7.28 2.89
CA ARG A 2 14.53 -7.61 1.84
C ARG A 2 13.70 -6.36 1.55
N LYS A 3 13.70 -5.92 0.29
CA LYS A 3 12.95 -4.73 -0.12
C LYS A 3 11.51 -5.13 -0.43
N HIS A 4 10.56 -4.51 0.23
CA HIS A 4 9.14 -4.68 -0.03
C HIS A 4 8.67 -3.61 -1.02
N THR A 5 7.98 -4.05 -2.07
CA THR A 5 7.42 -3.13 -3.08
C THR A 5 5.99 -2.78 -2.67
N PRO A 6 5.59 -1.50 -2.75
CA PRO A 6 4.19 -1.08 -2.72
C PRO A 6 3.29 -1.96 -3.59
N ILE A 7 2.11 -2.28 -3.08
CA ILE A 7 1.10 -3.08 -3.80
C ILE A 7 0.47 -2.33 -4.98
N ILE A 8 0.52 -0.99 -4.96
CA ILE A 8 -0.02 -0.12 -5.99
C ILE A 8 1.05 0.86 -6.46
N LYS A 9 0.98 1.25 -7.74
CA LYS A 9 1.72 2.42 -8.24
C LYS A 9 1.11 3.67 -7.62
N TRP A 10 1.95 4.52 -7.06
CA TRP A 10 1.52 5.75 -6.41
C TRP A 10 2.48 6.89 -6.75
N ALA A 11 1.94 8.06 -7.10
CA ALA A 11 2.73 9.26 -7.31
C ALA A 11 3.49 9.62 -6.01
N GLY A 12 4.75 10.01 -6.12
CA GLY A 12 5.59 10.33 -4.95
C GLY A 12 6.06 9.12 -4.14
N GLY A 13 6.08 7.92 -4.74
CA GLY A 13 6.61 6.71 -4.11
C GLY A 13 8.07 6.84 -3.64
N LYS A 14 8.31 6.64 -2.34
CA LYS A 14 9.61 6.89 -1.67
C LYS A 14 10.57 5.71 -1.72
N THR A 15 10.29 4.70 -2.53
CA THR A 15 11.06 3.45 -2.62
C THR A 15 12.54 3.65 -2.98
N LYS A 16 12.89 4.72 -3.70
CA LYS A 16 14.28 5.10 -4.02
C LYS A 16 14.98 5.83 -2.87
N LEU A 17 14.23 6.50 -1.99
CA LEU A 17 14.75 7.24 -0.83
C LEU A 17 14.99 6.35 0.39
N MET A 18 14.57 5.08 0.36
CA MET A 18 14.72 4.17 1.50
C MET A 18 16.13 4.10 2.10
N PRO A 19 17.23 4.05 1.32
CA PRO A 19 18.59 4.03 1.90
C PRO A 19 18.94 5.29 2.70
N PHE A 20 18.32 6.43 2.37
CA PHE A 20 18.49 7.68 3.11
C PHE A 20 17.56 7.71 4.33
N LEU A 21 16.28 7.37 4.17
CA LEU A 21 15.30 7.38 5.24
C LEU A 21 15.66 6.39 6.35
N SER A 22 16.12 5.19 6.01
CA SER A 22 16.48 4.17 7.01
C SER A 22 17.64 4.58 7.91
N LYS A 23 18.56 5.41 7.43
CA LYS A 23 19.68 5.94 8.21
C LYS A 23 19.26 7.00 9.24
N HIS A 24 18.17 7.71 8.96
CA HIS A 24 17.69 8.82 9.80
C HIS A 24 16.46 8.44 10.61
N PHE A 25 15.95 7.22 10.43
CA PHE A 25 14.75 6.80 11.12
C PHE A 25 15.07 6.44 12.57
N PRO A 26 14.30 6.94 13.56
CA PRO A 26 14.51 6.58 14.95
C PRO A 26 14.30 5.07 15.16
N HIS A 27 15.31 4.39 15.71
CA HIS A 27 15.26 2.95 15.96
C HIS A 27 14.58 2.58 17.30
N ASP A 28 13.96 3.55 17.97
CA ASP A 28 13.21 3.35 19.21
C ASP A 28 11.88 2.64 18.91
N LYS A 29 11.85 1.34 19.18
CA LYS A 29 10.67 0.47 18.96
C LYS A 29 9.58 0.61 20.03
N SER A 30 9.82 1.39 21.09
CA SER A 30 8.82 1.64 22.14
C SER A 30 7.79 2.70 21.71
N ARG A 31 8.10 3.48 20.68
CA ARG A 31 7.22 4.54 20.16
C ARG A 31 6.32 4.02 19.06
N ARG A 32 5.12 4.55 19.00
CA ARG A 32 4.20 4.37 17.88
C ARG A 32 4.67 5.19 16.68
N TRP A 33 4.74 4.53 15.51
CA TRP A 33 4.93 5.19 14.23
C TRP A 33 3.63 5.91 13.80
N VAL A 34 3.71 7.13 13.30
CA VAL A 34 2.56 7.84 12.71
C VAL A 34 2.92 8.28 11.29
N GLU A 35 2.21 7.75 10.28
CA GLU A 35 2.32 8.17 8.88
C GLU A 35 1.03 8.86 8.44
N PRO A 36 0.96 10.20 8.42
CA PRO A 36 -0.26 10.91 8.01
C PRO A 36 -0.51 10.87 6.50
N PHE A 37 0.48 10.47 5.70
CA PHE A 37 0.44 10.44 4.23
C PHE A 37 1.08 9.16 3.69
N ILE A 38 0.47 8.01 3.99
CA ILE A 38 1.02 6.70 3.63
C ILE A 38 1.20 6.55 2.11
N GLY A 39 0.28 7.08 1.30
CA GLY A 39 0.23 6.79 -0.14
C GLY A 39 0.35 5.28 -0.41
N GLY A 40 1.21 4.88 -1.34
CA GLY A 40 1.49 3.46 -1.63
C GLY A 40 2.25 2.69 -0.52
N GLY A 41 2.56 3.30 0.63
CA GLY A 41 3.14 2.60 1.78
C GLY A 41 4.61 2.20 1.63
N ALA A 42 5.35 2.85 0.72
CA ALA A 42 6.74 2.51 0.44
C ALA A 42 7.64 2.56 1.68
N VAL A 43 7.42 3.55 2.56
CA VAL A 43 8.21 3.72 3.78
C VAL A 43 7.77 2.69 4.82
N PHE A 44 6.49 2.68 5.20
CA PHE A 44 5.93 1.70 6.12
C PHE A 44 6.32 0.25 5.80
N LEU A 45 6.22 -0.19 4.54
CA LEU A 45 6.54 -1.57 4.14
C LEU A 45 8.02 -1.93 4.29
N ASN A 46 8.91 -0.95 4.39
CA ASN A 46 10.35 -1.14 4.49
C ASN A 46 10.93 -0.65 5.82
N MET A 47 10.10 -0.23 6.77
CA MET A 47 10.53 0.21 8.10
C MET A 47 9.83 -0.64 9.16
N PHE A 48 10.57 -1.02 10.21
CA PHE A 48 10.00 -1.81 11.30
C PHE A 48 9.45 -0.88 12.39
N ALA A 49 8.18 -1.04 12.72
CA ALA A 49 7.54 -0.48 13.90
C ALA A 49 6.63 -1.53 14.55
N THR A 50 6.61 -1.59 15.87
CA THR A 50 5.71 -2.51 16.60
C THR A 50 4.26 -2.06 16.52
N GLU A 51 4.04 -0.74 16.62
CA GLU A 51 2.75 -0.10 16.42
C GLU A 51 2.86 1.00 15.37
N ALA A 52 1.90 1.06 14.46
CA ALA A 52 1.82 2.10 13.44
C ALA A 52 0.38 2.61 13.30
N LEU A 53 0.23 3.94 13.27
CA LEU A 53 -0.97 4.64 12.85
C LEU A 53 -0.73 5.18 11.44
N LEU A 54 -1.48 4.66 10.48
CA LEU A 54 -1.34 4.98 9.06
C LEU A 54 -2.59 5.71 8.60
N ALA A 55 -2.40 6.84 7.92
CA ALA A 55 -3.49 7.66 7.43
C ALA A 55 -3.16 8.23 6.04
N ASP A 56 -4.22 8.59 5.34
CA ASP A 56 -4.25 9.30 4.08
C ASP A 56 -5.62 9.97 3.98
N SER A 57 -5.72 11.06 3.21
CA SER A 57 -7.01 11.69 2.94
C SER A 57 -7.86 10.89 1.96
N ASN A 58 -7.27 9.98 1.17
CA ASN A 58 -8.01 9.16 0.22
C ASN A 58 -8.69 7.96 0.94
N PRO A 59 -10.02 7.92 1.04
CA PRO A 59 -10.73 6.86 1.75
C PRO A 59 -10.63 5.50 1.06
N ASP A 60 -10.58 5.46 -0.29
CA ASP A 60 -10.47 4.22 -1.06
C ASP A 60 -9.12 3.55 -0.85
N LEU A 61 -8.06 4.34 -0.77
CA LEU A 61 -6.73 3.86 -0.41
C LEU A 61 -6.72 3.23 0.98
N ILE A 62 -7.32 3.91 1.96
CA ILE A 62 -7.40 3.39 3.33
C ILE A 62 -8.26 2.12 3.38
N ASN A 63 -9.35 2.08 2.62
CA ASN A 63 -10.21 0.90 2.52
C ASN A 63 -9.50 -0.29 1.86
N LEU A 64 -8.68 -0.05 0.82
CA LEU A 64 -7.82 -1.06 0.21
C LEU A 64 -6.91 -1.71 1.25
N TYR A 65 -6.14 -0.92 2.01
CA TYR A 65 -5.24 -1.46 3.03
C TYR A 65 -5.99 -2.18 4.16
N ARG A 66 -7.13 -1.65 4.62
CA ARG A 66 -7.98 -2.31 5.63
C ARG A 66 -8.55 -3.63 5.12
N ASN A 67 -8.97 -3.70 3.86
CA ASN A 67 -9.48 -4.93 3.26
C ASN A 67 -8.37 -5.98 3.18
N ILE A 68 -7.18 -5.61 2.72
CA ILE A 68 -6.01 -6.51 2.70
C ILE A 68 -5.67 -6.99 4.11
N GLN A 69 -5.70 -6.12 5.11
CA GLN A 69 -5.43 -6.50 6.50
C GLN A 69 -6.44 -7.52 7.04
N ARG A 70 -7.74 -7.32 6.77
CA ARG A 70 -8.82 -8.12 7.37
C ARG A 70 -9.17 -9.37 6.57
N ASN A 71 -9.10 -9.30 5.25
CA ASN A 71 -9.65 -10.27 4.32
C ASN A 71 -8.63 -10.74 3.27
N LYS A 72 -7.33 -10.79 3.62
CA LYS A 72 -6.23 -11.13 2.69
C LYS A 72 -6.53 -12.28 1.72
N PRO A 73 -7.04 -13.46 2.14
CA PRO A 73 -7.28 -14.56 1.21
C PRO A 73 -8.35 -14.23 0.17
N ALA A 74 -9.42 -13.53 0.56
CA ALA A 74 -10.46 -13.12 -0.37
C ALA A 74 -9.93 -12.07 -1.35
N PHE A 75 -9.23 -11.05 -0.85
CA PHE A 75 -8.61 -10.03 -1.70
C PHE A 75 -7.68 -10.64 -2.77
N ILE A 76 -6.81 -11.58 -2.38
CA ILE A 76 -5.90 -12.24 -3.31
C ILE A 76 -6.67 -13.02 -4.38
N ARG A 77 -7.73 -13.76 -4.00
CA ARG A 77 -8.56 -14.49 -4.97
C ARG A 77 -9.19 -13.55 -6.00
N GLU A 78 -9.81 -12.46 -5.56
CA GLU A 78 -10.44 -11.51 -6.49
C GLU A 78 -9.42 -10.87 -7.44
N VAL A 79 -8.26 -10.48 -6.94
CA VAL A 79 -7.19 -9.92 -7.77
C VAL A 79 -6.65 -10.95 -8.77
N GLN A 80 -6.56 -12.23 -8.38
CA GLN A 80 -6.15 -13.31 -9.29
C GLN A 80 -7.17 -13.52 -10.41
N LEU A 81 -8.47 -13.58 -10.08
CA LEU A 81 -9.55 -13.70 -11.06
C LEU A 81 -9.53 -12.54 -12.07
N LEU A 82 -9.27 -11.32 -11.59
CA LEU A 82 -9.09 -10.17 -12.48
C LEU A 82 -7.82 -10.34 -13.34
N ALA A 83 -6.69 -10.72 -12.77
CA ALA A 83 -5.42 -10.85 -13.49
C ALA A 83 -5.42 -11.96 -14.57
N GLU A 84 -6.23 -13.00 -14.39
CA GLU A 84 -6.38 -14.11 -15.34
C GLU A 84 -7.36 -13.79 -16.48
N ARG A 85 -8.19 -12.75 -16.33
CA ARG A 85 -9.15 -12.31 -17.34
C ARG A 85 -8.46 -11.49 -18.43
N HIS A 86 -8.89 -11.68 -19.67
CA HIS A 86 -8.55 -10.77 -20.76
C HIS A 86 -9.42 -9.52 -20.70
N PHE A 87 -8.80 -8.34 -20.79
CA PHE A 87 -9.50 -7.06 -20.80
C PHE A 87 -9.25 -6.34 -22.11
N GLU A 88 -10.33 -5.88 -22.73
CA GLU A 88 -10.30 -4.90 -23.82
C GLU A 88 -10.49 -3.48 -23.27
N GLU A 89 -10.31 -2.47 -24.13
CA GLU A 89 -10.49 -1.07 -23.76
C GLU A 89 -11.91 -0.79 -23.20
N GLU A 90 -12.94 -1.37 -23.81
CA GLU A 90 -14.33 -1.20 -23.35
C GLU A 90 -14.53 -1.72 -21.93
N ASP A 91 -13.92 -2.85 -21.57
CA ASP A 91 -14.03 -3.41 -20.23
C ASP A 91 -13.51 -2.46 -19.15
N TYR A 92 -12.40 -1.76 -19.45
CA TYR A 92 -11.83 -0.77 -18.54
C TYR A 92 -12.83 0.36 -18.28
N TYR A 93 -13.45 0.92 -19.32
CA TYR A 93 -14.42 2.01 -19.15
C TYR A 93 -15.69 1.56 -18.44
N VAL A 94 -16.17 0.34 -18.70
CA VAL A 94 -17.29 -0.24 -17.96
C VAL A 94 -16.97 -0.31 -16.46
N LEU A 95 -15.81 -0.87 -16.10
CA LEU A 95 -15.40 -0.97 -14.69
C LEU A 95 -15.20 0.40 -14.04
N ARG A 96 -14.53 1.33 -14.73
CA ARG A 96 -14.28 2.70 -14.24
C ARG A 96 -15.56 3.49 -13.98
N ASN A 97 -16.62 3.25 -14.75
CA ASN A 97 -17.89 3.95 -14.57
C ASN A 97 -18.83 3.24 -13.58
N THR A 98 -18.52 2.00 -13.20
CA THR A 98 -19.32 1.21 -12.25
C THR A 98 -18.96 1.54 -10.80
N PHE A 99 -17.70 1.85 -10.53
CA PHE A 99 -17.15 2.20 -9.23
C PHE A 99 -16.77 3.68 -9.18
#